data_AF-A0A6G3SRS2-F1
#
_entry.id   AF-A0A6G3SRS2-F1
#
_cell.length_a   1.000
_cell.length_b   1.000
_cell.length_c   1.000
_cell.angle_alpha   90.00
_cell.angle_beta   90.00
_cell.angle_gamma   90.00
#
_symmetry.space_group_name_H-M   'P 1'
#
loop_
_entity.id
_entity.type
_entity.pdbx_description
1 polymer ?
#
loop_
_entity_poly.entity_id
_entity_poly.type
_entity_poly.pdbx_seq_one_letter_code
_entity_poly.pdbx_strand_id
1 'polypeptide(L)'
;MAEKDLIDRGTTRRPAPAVSVVSAPSSSSSSSSSVTPAPSPVTPAASSVAPVVSKTATVAFGDTAGQPWWLPGVVGGSASGEPGWAVFAREAVASAPCDVVVADRAYPGLSGFGPVVAPFVEAATRRLRDALAEDGPAVNGSAVNGSVNGSVDGSVDGPAVDGPAVDGPATEAPVTDGSSAVLADFRRQLTGRLSRIAGRTLVTELYEARRLGRLRGEGPEERFRDFVRRTARRDGLALLVTGYPVLARLLATACLNAGDAFAEMAA
;
A
#
# COMPACT_ATOMS: atom_id res chain seq x y z
N MET A 1 -52.25 -45.56 2.45
CA MET A 1 -51.99 -44.10 2.37
C MET A 1 -50.51 -43.91 2.68
N ALA A 2 -49.56 -44.04 1.75
CA ALA A 2 -49.40 -43.48 0.41
C ALA A 2 -49.19 -41.96 0.43
N GLU A 3 -47.91 -41.54 0.47
CA GLU A 3 -47.27 -40.41 -0.25
C GLU A 3 -45.78 -40.42 0.17
N LYS A 4 -44.82 -41.11 -0.48
CA LYS A 4 -44.32 -41.13 -1.87
C LYS A 4 -43.27 -40.04 -2.15
N ASP A 5 -42.03 -40.52 -2.24
CA ASP A 5 -40.88 -40.04 -3.02
C ASP A 5 -41.03 -38.77 -3.86
N LEU A 6 -40.26 -37.74 -3.48
CA LEU A 6 -39.82 -36.61 -4.29
C LEU A 6 -38.74 -35.93 -3.41
N ILE A 7 -37.44 -35.86 -3.69
CA ILE A 7 -36.74 -35.54 -4.94
C ILE A 7 -35.30 -36.09 -4.77
N ASP A 8 -35.02 -37.24 -5.38
CA ASP A 8 -33.71 -37.55 -5.95
C ASP A 8 -33.89 -37.38 -7.46
N ARG A 9 -33.16 -36.44 -8.07
CA ARG A 9 -32.82 -36.34 -9.52
C ARG A 9 -32.14 -35.00 -9.78
N GLY A 10 -30.82 -35.01 -10.00
CA GLY A 10 -30.12 -33.81 -10.45
C GLY A 10 -28.62 -33.91 -10.69
N THR A 11 -27.97 -35.06 -10.46
CA THR A 11 -26.56 -35.29 -10.82
C THR A 11 -26.41 -35.43 -12.34
N THR A 12 -26.43 -34.31 -13.07
CA THR A 12 -26.00 -34.29 -14.48
C THR A 12 -24.50 -34.04 -14.56
N ARG A 13 -23.78 -35.16 -14.45
CA ARG A 13 -22.43 -35.35 -14.95
C ARG A 13 -22.46 -35.16 -16.48
N ARG A 14 -21.69 -34.22 -17.03
CA ARG A 14 -21.36 -34.16 -18.47
C ARG A 14 -19.83 -34.15 -18.65
N PRO A 15 -19.29 -34.89 -19.64
CA PRO A 15 -17.96 -35.49 -19.58
C PRO A 15 -16.82 -34.58 -20.04
N ALA A 16 -15.64 -34.87 -19.51
CA ALA A 16 -14.35 -34.45 -20.05
C ALA A 16 -14.03 -35.23 -21.34
N PRO A 17 -13.43 -34.60 -22.37
CA PRO A 17 -12.86 -35.34 -23.49
C PRO A 17 -11.56 -36.03 -23.05
N ALA A 18 -11.48 -37.30 -23.40
CA ALA A 18 -10.35 -38.18 -23.21
C ALA A 18 -9.12 -37.70 -24.01
N VAL A 19 -7.95 -37.76 -23.38
CA VAL A 19 -6.70 -38.01 -24.10
C VAL A 19 -5.99 -39.17 -23.42
N SER A 20 -5.73 -40.17 -24.26
CA SER A 20 -5.24 -41.49 -23.89
C SER A 20 -3.87 -41.45 -23.25
N VAL A 21 -3.77 -42.23 -22.18
CA VAL A 21 -2.55 -42.78 -21.61
C VAL A 21 -1.76 -43.57 -22.65
N VAL A 22 -0.46 -43.33 -22.72
CA VAL A 22 0.52 -44.35 -23.11
C VAL A 22 1.48 -44.53 -21.93
N SER A 23 1.59 -45.77 -21.50
CA SER A 23 2.37 -46.23 -20.36
C SER A 23 3.87 -46.28 -20.66
N ALA A 24 4.62 -46.04 -19.57
CA ALA A 24 5.99 -46.39 -19.19
C ALA A 24 6.84 -47.34 -20.09
N PRO A 25 8.19 -47.33 -19.90
CA PRO A 25 8.70 -48.13 -18.80
C PRO A 25 9.73 -47.43 -17.91
N SER A 26 9.70 -47.88 -16.67
CA SER A 26 10.70 -47.76 -15.63
C SER A 26 12.09 -48.19 -16.12
N SER A 27 13.14 -47.55 -15.60
CA SER A 27 14.45 -48.18 -15.46
C SER A 27 15.03 -47.79 -14.12
N SER A 28 15.31 -48.83 -13.36
CA SER A 28 15.78 -48.86 -11.99
C SER A 28 17.28 -48.58 -11.92
N SER A 29 17.67 -47.92 -10.83
CA SER A 29 18.87 -48.17 -10.00
C SER A 29 20.24 -48.32 -10.65
N SER A 30 21.20 -47.51 -10.17
CA SER A 30 22.47 -48.01 -9.60
C SER A 30 23.20 -46.93 -8.80
N SER A 31 23.88 -47.40 -7.76
CA SER A 31 24.45 -46.67 -6.64
C SER A 31 25.91 -46.24 -6.83
N SER A 32 26.37 -45.41 -5.88
CA SER A 32 27.72 -45.36 -5.30
C SER A 32 28.87 -44.73 -6.11
N SER A 33 29.40 -43.59 -5.64
CA SER A 33 30.59 -43.58 -4.77
C SER A 33 31.16 -42.18 -4.57
N SER A 34 31.58 -41.95 -3.34
CA SER A 34 32.30 -40.82 -2.76
C SER A 34 33.65 -40.49 -3.42
N VAL A 35 33.96 -39.19 -3.57
CA VAL A 35 35.33 -38.68 -3.41
C VAL A 35 35.28 -37.26 -2.83
N THR A 36 35.85 -37.11 -1.64
CA THR A 36 36.27 -35.86 -1.00
C THR A 36 37.60 -35.41 -1.59
N PRO A 37 37.84 -34.09 -1.77
CA PRO A 37 39.05 -33.55 -1.15
C PRO A 37 38.84 -32.20 -0.42
N ALA A 38 39.78 -31.97 0.49
CA ALA A 38 39.87 -30.97 1.55
C ALA A 38 40.10 -29.52 1.05
N PRO A 39 40.04 -28.51 1.95
CA PRO A 39 39.89 -27.09 1.60
C PRO A 39 41.24 -26.35 1.47
N SER A 40 41.24 -25.24 0.73
CA SER A 40 42.35 -24.28 0.63
C SER A 40 41.80 -22.86 0.38
N PRO A 41 42.59 -21.81 0.68
CA PRO A 41 42.16 -20.77 1.61
C PRO A 41 41.44 -19.58 0.95
N VAL A 42 40.63 -18.96 1.82
CA VAL A 42 39.90 -17.72 1.66
C VAL A 42 40.75 -16.56 1.12
N THR A 43 40.28 -15.92 0.06
CA THR A 43 40.62 -14.53 -0.28
C THR A 43 39.31 -13.74 -0.27
N PRO A 44 39.11 -12.75 0.61
CA PRO A 44 37.91 -11.92 0.55
C PRO A 44 38.12 -10.88 -0.56
N ALA A 45 37.74 -11.23 -1.78
CA ALA A 45 37.43 -10.21 -2.78
C ALA A 45 36.17 -9.50 -2.30
N ALA A 46 36.35 -8.26 -1.82
CA ALA A 46 35.27 -7.34 -1.50
C ALA A 46 34.40 -7.16 -2.74
N SER A 47 33.36 -7.99 -2.87
CA SER A 47 32.23 -7.71 -3.74
C SER A 47 31.54 -6.51 -3.14
N SER A 48 31.87 -5.35 -3.68
CA SER A 48 31.18 -4.11 -3.47
C SER A 48 29.72 -4.32 -3.88
N VAL A 49 28.86 -4.65 -2.93
CA VAL A 49 27.41 -4.72 -3.12
C VAL A 49 26.94 -3.29 -3.29
N ALA A 50 26.98 -2.80 -4.53
CA ALA A 50 26.22 -1.63 -4.92
C ALA A 50 24.75 -1.90 -4.59
N PRO A 51 24.00 -0.92 -4.06
CA PRO A 51 22.63 -1.17 -3.66
C PRO A 51 21.80 -1.46 -4.91
N VAL A 52 21.32 -2.70 -5.03
CA VAL A 52 20.35 -3.12 -6.05
C VAL A 52 19.01 -2.46 -5.70
N VAL A 53 18.91 -1.16 -5.96
CA VAL A 53 17.65 -0.44 -5.88
C VAL A 53 16.83 -0.83 -7.11
N SER A 54 15.74 -1.55 -6.85
CA SER A 54 14.45 -1.45 -7.56
C SER A 54 14.38 -1.66 -9.08
N LYS A 55 15.36 -2.31 -9.75
CA LYS A 55 15.33 -2.56 -11.20
C LYS A 55 14.01 -3.21 -11.69
N THR A 56 13.37 -4.05 -10.88
CA THR A 56 12.08 -4.69 -11.16
C THR A 56 10.88 -3.74 -11.21
N ALA A 57 10.82 -2.70 -10.36
CA ALA A 57 9.72 -1.74 -10.38
C ALA A 57 9.80 -0.82 -11.60
N THR A 58 11.00 -0.37 -11.95
CA THR A 58 11.26 0.43 -13.17
C THR A 58 10.94 -0.38 -14.43
N VAL A 59 11.20 -1.68 -14.44
CA VAL A 59 10.84 -2.58 -15.55
C VAL A 59 9.32 -2.84 -15.59
N ALA A 60 8.65 -2.94 -14.45
CA ALA A 60 7.20 -3.18 -14.42
C ALA A 60 6.39 -2.02 -15.05
N PHE A 61 6.80 -0.77 -14.80
CA PHE A 61 6.25 0.39 -15.50
C PHE A 61 6.95 0.69 -16.83
N GLY A 62 8.00 -0.08 -17.14
CA GLY A 62 8.78 0.02 -18.36
C GLY A 62 8.03 -0.59 -19.52
N ASP A 63 8.00 0.15 -20.62
CA ASP A 63 7.23 -0.13 -21.83
C ASP A 63 7.77 -1.36 -22.59
N THR A 64 7.50 -2.57 -22.06
CA THR A 64 8.08 -3.81 -22.61
C THR A 64 7.41 -4.22 -23.93
N ALA A 65 6.27 -3.59 -24.28
CA ALA A 65 5.46 -3.92 -25.46
C ALA A 65 5.10 -2.69 -26.35
N GLY A 66 5.64 -1.50 -26.06
CA GLY A 66 5.32 -0.26 -26.80
C GLY A 66 3.94 0.33 -26.52
N GLN A 67 3.24 -0.14 -25.48
CA GLN A 67 1.95 0.37 -25.04
C GLN A 67 2.02 0.71 -23.55
N PRO A 68 1.51 1.88 -23.13
CA PRO A 68 1.58 2.29 -21.75
C PRO A 68 0.80 1.30 -20.86
N TRP A 69 1.39 0.94 -19.71
CA TRP A 69 0.84 -0.03 -18.76
C TRP A 69 -0.61 0.28 -18.33
N TRP A 70 -0.99 1.55 -18.35
CA TRP A 70 -2.30 2.04 -17.91
C TRP A 70 -3.38 1.92 -19.00
N LEU A 71 -3.01 1.68 -20.27
CA LEU A 71 -3.95 1.66 -21.40
C LEU A 71 -5.08 0.65 -21.22
N PRO A 72 -4.84 -0.60 -20.77
CA PRO A 72 -5.93 -1.56 -20.53
C PRO A 72 -6.88 -1.14 -19.39
N GLY A 73 -6.49 -0.17 -18.57
CA GLY A 73 -7.32 0.40 -17.51
C GLY A 73 -8.21 1.55 -17.96
N VAL A 74 -8.05 2.05 -19.19
CA VAL A 74 -8.89 3.14 -19.71
C VAL A 74 -10.27 2.59 -20.08
N VAL A 75 -11.31 3.25 -19.59
CA VAL A 75 -12.72 2.94 -19.89
C VAL A 75 -13.37 4.23 -20.42
N GLY A 76 -14.12 4.12 -21.53
CA GLY A 76 -14.96 5.21 -22.02
C GLY A 76 -14.32 6.18 -23.03
N GLY A 77 -13.33 5.76 -23.81
CA GLY A 77 -12.76 6.56 -24.90
C GLY A 77 -11.25 6.34 -25.07
N SER A 78 -10.65 6.99 -26.07
CA SER A 78 -9.20 7.02 -26.26
C SER A 78 -8.57 8.09 -25.38
N ALA A 79 -7.63 7.72 -24.51
CA ALA A 79 -6.86 8.67 -23.73
C ALA A 79 -5.86 9.41 -24.63
N SER A 80 -5.85 10.74 -24.60
CA SER A 80 -4.89 11.58 -25.34
C SER A 80 -3.50 11.66 -24.66
N GLY A 81 -3.39 11.17 -23.43
CA GLY A 81 -2.18 11.14 -22.62
C GLY A 81 -2.39 10.33 -21.35
N GLU A 82 -1.38 10.27 -20.49
CA GLU A 82 -1.47 9.51 -19.24
C GLU A 82 -2.57 10.10 -18.32
N PRO A 83 -3.60 9.31 -17.94
CA PRO A 83 -4.66 9.79 -17.07
C PRO A 83 -4.15 10.11 -15.65
N GLY A 84 -4.77 11.07 -14.97
CA GLY A 84 -4.40 11.44 -13.59
C GLY A 84 -4.43 10.27 -12.59
N TRP A 85 -5.34 9.30 -12.76
CA TRP A 85 -5.35 8.09 -11.93
C TRP A 85 -4.09 7.23 -12.12
N ALA A 86 -3.51 7.20 -13.33
CA ALA A 86 -2.32 6.42 -13.65
C ALA A 86 -1.06 7.09 -13.07
N VAL A 87 -0.98 8.42 -13.18
CA VAL A 87 0.06 9.23 -12.50
C VAL A 87 0.01 8.97 -11.00
N PHE A 88 -1.16 9.10 -10.38
CA PHE A 88 -1.35 8.86 -8.95
C PHE A 88 -0.95 7.43 -8.54
N ALA A 89 -1.36 6.42 -9.31
CA ALA A 89 -0.99 5.04 -9.02
C ALA A 89 0.53 4.84 -9.07
N ARG A 90 1.21 5.41 -10.08
CA ARG A 90 2.68 5.35 -10.18
C ARG A 90 3.36 6.02 -8.99
N GLU A 91 2.89 7.20 -8.57
CA GLU A 91 3.43 7.91 -7.40
C GLU A 91 3.22 7.14 -6.10
N ALA A 92 2.04 6.54 -5.92
CA ALA A 92 1.75 5.65 -4.80
C ALA A 92 2.71 4.46 -4.77
N VAL A 93 2.95 3.80 -5.92
CA VAL A 93 3.92 2.70 -6.01
C VAL A 93 5.35 3.19 -5.78
N ALA A 94 5.74 4.34 -6.32
CA ALA A 94 7.06 4.93 -6.09
C ALA A 94 7.30 5.23 -4.60
N SER A 95 6.24 5.59 -3.87
CA SER A 95 6.27 5.82 -2.42
C SER A 95 6.25 4.52 -1.60
N ALA A 96 5.96 3.37 -2.21
CA ALA A 96 5.91 2.10 -1.50
C ALA A 96 7.30 1.72 -0.95
N PRO A 97 7.35 1.07 0.22
CA PRO A 97 8.60 0.69 0.86
C PRO A 97 9.30 -0.46 0.09
N CYS A 98 10.63 -0.49 0.14
CA CYS A 98 11.43 -1.57 -0.43
C CYS A 98 11.45 -2.84 0.46
N ASP A 99 11.13 -2.69 1.74
CA ASP A 99 10.96 -3.78 2.69
C ASP A 99 9.71 -3.56 3.55
N VAL A 100 8.98 -4.63 3.83
CA VAL A 100 7.69 -4.57 4.55
C VAL A 100 7.69 -5.58 5.69
N VAL A 101 7.53 -5.07 6.91
CA VAL A 101 7.32 -5.89 8.09
C VAL A 101 5.81 -6.07 8.30
N VAL A 102 5.35 -7.32 8.20
CA VAL A 102 3.97 -7.69 8.51
C VAL A 102 3.94 -8.26 9.92
N ALA A 103 3.21 -7.60 10.82
CA ALA A 103 3.11 -7.99 12.22
C ALA A 103 2.55 -9.41 12.37
N ASP A 104 3.05 -10.15 13.36
CA ASP A 104 2.51 -11.46 13.70
C ASP A 104 1.27 -11.28 14.60
N ARG A 105 0.11 -11.20 13.96
CA ARG A 105 -1.20 -11.04 14.62
C ARG A 105 -2.31 -11.61 13.76
N ALA A 106 -3.47 -11.84 14.37
CA ALA A 106 -4.68 -12.16 13.62
C ALA A 106 -5.13 -10.99 12.73
N TYR A 107 -5.58 -11.32 11.52
CA TYR A 107 -6.09 -10.36 10.54
C TYR A 107 -7.52 -10.75 10.12
N PRO A 108 -8.57 -10.23 10.78
CA PRO A 108 -9.94 -10.60 10.45
C PRO A 108 -10.34 -10.03 9.07
N GLY A 109 -10.97 -10.86 8.25
CA GLY A 109 -11.47 -10.49 6.93
C GLY A 109 -10.40 -9.90 6.03
N LEU A 110 -10.72 -8.79 5.36
CA LEU A 110 -9.82 -8.14 4.40
C LEU A 110 -8.83 -7.15 5.04
N SER A 111 -8.87 -7.00 6.38
CA SER A 111 -7.97 -6.08 7.09
C SER A 111 -6.49 -6.48 6.94
N GLY A 112 -6.22 -7.78 6.70
CA GLY A 112 -4.87 -8.30 6.46
C GLY A 112 -4.20 -7.77 5.19
N PHE A 113 -4.97 -7.23 4.24
CA PHE A 113 -4.41 -6.61 3.04
C PHE A 113 -4.10 -5.12 3.21
N GLY A 114 -4.35 -4.54 4.40
CA GLY A 114 -4.02 -3.15 4.71
C GLY A 114 -2.59 -2.74 4.31
N PRO A 115 -1.54 -3.54 4.59
CA PRO A 115 -0.18 -3.22 4.15
C PRO A 115 0.00 -3.12 2.63
N VAL A 116 -0.76 -3.88 1.84
CA VAL A 116 -0.68 -3.85 0.37
C VAL A 116 -1.23 -2.55 -0.20
N VAL A 117 -2.32 -2.05 0.39
CA VAL A 117 -2.98 -0.81 -0.06
C VAL A 117 -2.41 0.44 0.62
N ALA A 118 -1.58 0.28 1.66
CA ALA A 118 -1.04 1.39 2.44
C ALA A 118 -0.37 2.48 1.58
N PRO A 119 0.44 2.19 0.55
CA PRO A 119 1.05 3.25 -0.26
C PRO A 119 0.03 4.15 -0.98
N PHE A 120 -1.12 3.61 -1.39
CA PHE A 120 -2.23 4.39 -1.97
C PHE A 120 -2.91 5.27 -0.91
N VAL A 121 -3.08 4.74 0.32
CA VAL A 121 -3.65 5.48 1.45
C VAL A 121 -2.74 6.63 1.87
N GLU A 122 -1.43 6.38 1.97
CA GLU A 122 -0.43 7.41 2.30
C GLU A 122 -0.39 8.52 1.24
N ALA A 123 -0.44 8.15 -0.05
CA ALA A 123 -0.47 9.11 -1.13
C ALA A 123 -1.71 10.02 -1.07
N ALA A 124 -2.89 9.44 -0.82
CA ALA A 124 -4.12 10.19 -0.67
C ALA A 124 -4.11 11.09 0.58
N THR A 125 -3.56 10.58 1.69
CA THR A 125 -3.47 11.31 2.97
C THR A 125 -2.54 12.51 2.83
N ARG A 126 -1.43 12.37 2.10
CA ARG A 126 -0.53 13.49 1.80
C ARG A 126 -1.26 14.58 1.03
N ARG A 127 -1.95 14.21 -0.05
CA ARG A 127 -2.71 15.15 -0.87
C ARG A 127 -3.81 15.87 -0.07
N LEU A 128 -4.53 15.16 0.80
CA LEU A 128 -5.53 15.77 1.69
C LEU A 128 -4.89 16.75 2.67
N ARG A 129 -3.76 16.40 3.29
CA ARG A 129 -3.02 17.33 4.17
C ARG A 129 -2.59 18.58 3.41
N ASP A 130 -2.09 18.42 2.19
CA ASP A 130 -1.64 19.55 1.37
C ASP A 130 -2.84 20.47 1.06
N ALA A 131 -4.01 19.92 0.69
CA ALA A 131 -5.23 20.70 0.46
C ALA A 131 -5.68 21.49 1.72
N LEU A 132 -5.70 20.83 2.88
CA LEU A 132 -6.06 21.46 4.16
C LEU A 132 -5.09 22.58 4.58
N ALA A 133 -3.83 22.52 4.13
CA ALA A 133 -2.83 23.55 4.42
C ALA A 133 -3.00 24.78 3.52
N GLU A 134 -3.40 24.59 2.26
CA GLU A 134 -3.66 25.69 1.32
C GLU A 134 -4.93 26.47 1.68
N ASP A 135 -5.89 25.86 2.39
CA ASP A 135 -7.12 26.50 2.90
C ASP A 135 -6.95 27.13 4.32
N GLY A 136 -5.75 27.06 4.93
CA GLY A 136 -5.41 27.67 6.22
C GLY A 136 -5.26 29.21 6.13
N PRO A 137 -5.54 29.98 7.22
CA PRO A 137 -5.99 31.36 7.12
C PRO A 137 -4.95 32.25 6.44
N ALA A 138 -5.40 32.96 5.40
CA ALA A 138 -4.73 34.16 4.93
C ALA A 138 -4.54 35.09 6.13
N VAL A 139 -3.33 35.07 6.70
CA VAL A 139 -2.88 36.10 7.62
C VAL A 139 -2.87 37.39 6.80
N ASN A 140 -3.95 38.16 6.92
CA ASN A 140 -4.03 39.55 6.49
C ASN A 140 -3.06 40.37 7.35
N GLY A 141 -1.77 40.18 7.10
CA GLY A 141 -0.71 41.10 7.47
C GLY A 141 -0.72 42.25 6.48
N SER A 142 -1.78 43.07 6.52
CA SER A 142 -1.72 44.44 6.03
C SER A 142 -0.73 45.20 6.90
N ALA A 143 0.56 45.02 6.62
CA ALA A 143 1.61 45.88 7.11
C ALA A 143 1.53 47.18 6.31
N VAL A 144 0.59 48.03 6.73
CA VAL A 144 0.61 49.45 6.38
C VAL A 144 1.87 50.00 7.04
N ASN A 145 2.94 50.16 6.26
CA ASN A 145 4.17 50.75 6.72
C ASN A 145 3.96 52.27 6.82
N GLY A 146 3.28 52.69 7.88
CA GLY A 146 3.05 54.07 8.27
C GLY A 146 4.05 54.50 9.33
N SER A 147 5.21 54.95 8.86
CA SER A 147 6.17 55.78 9.59
C SER A 147 5.51 56.92 10.38
N VAL A 148 5.69 56.99 11.70
CA VAL A 148 6.10 58.20 12.47
C VAL A 148 6.73 57.77 13.81
N ASN A 149 8.02 58.07 14.01
CA ASN A 149 8.66 58.13 15.32
C ASN A 149 8.97 59.59 15.67
N GLY A 150 8.69 59.98 16.91
CA GLY A 150 9.09 61.27 17.50
C GLY A 150 8.22 61.60 18.72
N SER A 151 8.49 60.94 19.86
CA SER A 151 9.17 61.54 21.03
C SER A 151 8.22 62.31 21.96
N VAL A 152 7.88 61.69 23.10
CA VAL A 152 7.54 62.39 24.34
C VAL A 152 8.16 61.64 25.51
N ASP A 153 8.82 62.45 26.34
CA ASP A 153 9.57 62.23 27.56
C ASP A 153 8.66 61.86 28.75
N GLY A 154 9.18 61.16 29.76
CA GLY A 154 8.39 60.84 30.95
C GLY A 154 8.93 59.76 31.88
N SER A 155 9.96 60.11 32.65
CA SER A 155 10.43 59.44 33.87
C SER A 155 9.32 59.21 34.92
N VAL A 156 9.29 58.03 35.55
CA VAL A 156 8.98 57.86 36.99
C VAL A 156 9.53 56.52 37.53
N ASP A 157 10.29 56.64 38.62
CA ASP A 157 10.84 55.60 39.51
C ASP A 157 9.79 54.99 40.46
N GLY A 158 9.96 53.72 40.85
CA GLY A 158 9.40 53.15 42.10
C GLY A 158 9.27 51.61 42.14
N PRO A 159 9.48 50.93 43.30
CA PRO A 159 10.19 49.64 43.34
C PRO A 159 9.37 48.38 43.75
N ALA A 160 10.01 47.24 43.46
CA ALA A 160 9.83 45.83 43.84
C ALA A 160 8.81 45.38 44.91
N VAL A 161 8.12 44.27 44.61
CA VAL A 161 7.83 43.19 45.57
C VAL A 161 7.92 41.80 44.89
N ASP A 162 8.69 40.92 45.52
CA ASP A 162 8.78 39.47 45.24
C ASP A 162 7.56 38.72 45.78
N GLY A 163 7.13 37.68 45.05
CA GLY A 163 6.18 36.68 45.52
C GLY A 163 6.24 35.41 44.68
N PRO A 164 6.73 34.27 45.22
CA PRO A 164 6.76 32.99 44.51
C PRO A 164 5.47 32.22 44.79
N ALA A 165 4.79 31.73 43.75
CA ALA A 165 3.67 30.83 43.93
C ALA A 165 3.54 29.84 42.76
N VAL A 166 3.99 28.62 43.05
CA VAL A 166 3.46 27.31 42.65
C VAL A 166 3.47 26.92 41.16
N ASP A 167 4.45 26.08 40.83
CA ASP A 167 4.33 25.01 39.84
C ASP A 167 3.15 24.09 40.21
N GLY A 168 2.03 24.26 39.51
CA GLY A 168 1.07 23.19 39.29
C GLY A 168 1.22 22.72 37.85
N PRO A 169 1.38 21.41 37.56
CA PRO A 169 1.38 20.97 36.18
C PRO A 169 -0.01 21.25 35.63
N ALA A 170 -0.11 22.27 34.78
CA ALA A 170 -1.18 22.35 33.81
C ALA A 170 -1.14 21.02 33.07
N THR A 171 -2.05 20.12 33.47
CA THR A 171 -2.41 18.98 32.65
C THR A 171 -3.18 19.59 31.49
N GLU A 172 -2.44 20.20 30.56
CA GLU A 172 -2.92 20.45 29.23
C GLU A 172 -3.22 19.06 28.66
N ALA A 173 -4.49 18.66 28.80
CA ALA A 173 -5.05 17.61 27.99
C ALA A 173 -4.59 17.88 26.56
N PRO A 174 -4.03 16.88 25.86
CA PRO A 174 -3.46 17.12 24.54
C PRO A 174 -4.57 17.75 23.71
N VAL A 175 -4.36 18.98 23.29
CA VAL A 175 -5.14 19.61 22.22
C VAL A 175 -4.97 18.69 21.02
N THR A 176 -5.86 17.70 20.90
CA THR A 176 -5.92 16.85 19.73
C THR A 176 -6.30 17.77 18.60
N ASP A 177 -5.29 18.16 17.83
CA ASP A 177 -5.45 18.85 16.56
C ASP A 177 -6.54 18.11 15.77
N GLY A 178 -7.69 18.75 15.57
CA GLY A 178 -8.85 18.15 14.91
C GLY A 178 -8.48 17.58 13.54
N SER A 179 -7.51 18.22 12.88
CA SER A 179 -6.90 17.78 11.62
C SER A 179 -6.27 16.40 11.73
N SER A 180 -5.58 16.10 12.84
CA SER A 180 -4.95 14.80 13.09
C SER A 180 -6.00 13.69 13.25
N ALA A 181 -7.11 13.97 13.94
CA ALA A 181 -8.20 13.03 14.10
C ALA A 181 -8.92 12.75 12.75
N VAL A 182 -9.17 13.80 11.95
CA VAL A 182 -9.74 13.66 10.60
C VAL A 182 -8.84 12.83 9.69
N LEU A 183 -7.52 13.10 9.69
CA LEU A 183 -6.56 12.30 8.90
C LEU A 183 -6.52 10.84 9.37
N ALA A 184 -6.59 10.58 10.68
CA ALA A 184 -6.62 9.22 11.22
C ALA A 184 -7.87 8.45 10.79
N ASP A 185 -9.04 9.10 10.82
CA ASP A 185 -10.30 8.49 10.39
C ASP A 185 -10.32 8.27 8.87
N PHE A 186 -9.90 9.26 8.08
CA PHE A 186 -9.72 9.16 6.63
C PHE A 186 -8.88 7.93 6.26
N ARG A 187 -7.72 7.76 6.90
CA ARG A 187 -6.83 6.60 6.68
C ARG A 187 -7.53 5.28 6.97
N ARG A 188 -8.25 5.19 8.09
CA ARG A 188 -8.97 3.97 8.49
C ARG A 188 -10.07 3.62 7.50
N GLN A 189 -10.90 4.59 7.14
CA GLN A 189 -11.99 4.39 6.17
C GLN A 189 -11.46 4.02 4.79
N LEU A 190 -10.45 4.74 4.29
CA LEU A 190 -9.87 4.50 2.98
C LEU A 190 -9.19 3.13 2.93
N THR A 191 -8.42 2.74 3.96
CA THR A 191 -7.82 1.40 4.04
C THR A 191 -8.90 0.31 3.91
N GLY A 192 -9.98 0.41 4.69
CA GLY A 192 -11.07 -0.56 4.64
C GLY A 192 -11.78 -0.61 3.27
N ARG A 193 -11.90 0.53 2.58
CA ARG A 193 -12.49 0.62 1.23
C ARG A 193 -11.56 0.01 0.18
N LEU A 194 -10.28 0.37 0.17
CA LEU A 194 -9.32 -0.14 -0.80
C LEU A 194 -9.09 -1.66 -0.64
N SER A 195 -9.01 -2.15 0.60
CA SER A 195 -8.93 -3.60 0.85
C SER A 195 -10.15 -4.36 0.32
N ARG A 196 -11.35 -3.77 0.38
CA ARG A 196 -12.56 -4.36 -0.21
C ARG A 196 -12.51 -4.38 -1.74
N ILE A 197 -12.06 -3.28 -2.37
CA ILE A 197 -11.90 -3.19 -3.83
C ILE A 197 -10.89 -4.23 -4.32
N ALA A 198 -9.74 -4.36 -3.66
CA ALA A 198 -8.68 -5.27 -4.05
C ALA A 198 -8.89 -6.73 -3.62
N GLY A 199 -9.82 -6.98 -2.67
CA GLY A 199 -9.91 -8.25 -1.96
C GLY A 199 -10.05 -9.46 -2.87
N ARG A 200 -10.90 -9.39 -3.91
CA ARG A 200 -11.08 -10.50 -4.85
C ARG A 200 -9.79 -10.81 -5.61
N THR A 201 -9.13 -9.80 -6.14
CA THR A 201 -7.85 -9.96 -6.87
C THR A 201 -6.76 -10.49 -5.96
N LEU A 202 -6.61 -9.92 -4.75
CA LEU A 202 -5.57 -10.35 -3.81
C LEU A 202 -5.77 -11.78 -3.30
N VAL A 203 -7.01 -12.22 -3.10
CA VAL A 203 -7.32 -13.60 -2.73
C VAL A 203 -6.99 -14.56 -3.89
N THR A 204 -7.31 -14.17 -5.12
CA THR A 204 -6.92 -14.96 -6.31
C THR A 204 -5.40 -15.06 -6.41
N GLU A 205 -4.68 -13.96 -6.31
CA GLU A 205 -3.20 -13.94 -6.37
C GLU A 205 -2.56 -14.74 -5.23
N LEU A 206 -3.13 -14.66 -4.02
CA LEU A 206 -2.69 -15.49 -2.89
C LEU A 206 -2.88 -16.98 -3.18
N TYR A 207 -4.04 -17.36 -3.74
CA TYR A 207 -4.33 -18.74 -4.11
C TYR A 207 -3.38 -19.25 -5.21
N GLU A 208 -3.13 -18.43 -6.23
CA GLU A 208 -2.18 -18.72 -7.31
C GLU A 208 -0.76 -18.88 -6.78
N ALA A 209 -0.27 -17.95 -5.97
CA ALA A 209 1.06 -18.00 -5.37
C ALA A 209 1.23 -19.25 -4.48
N ARG A 210 0.17 -19.63 -3.75
CA ARG A 210 0.14 -20.87 -2.96
C ARG A 210 0.20 -22.11 -3.85
N ARG A 211 -0.63 -22.15 -4.91
CA ARG A 211 -0.69 -23.29 -5.84
C ARG A 211 0.64 -23.51 -6.56
N LEU A 212 1.34 -22.43 -6.87
CA LEU A 212 2.65 -22.44 -7.52
C LEU A 212 3.84 -22.63 -6.56
N GLY A 213 3.60 -22.86 -5.27
CA GLY A 213 4.65 -23.09 -4.28
C GLY A 213 5.59 -21.89 -4.06
N ARG A 214 5.13 -20.67 -4.37
CA ARG A 214 5.98 -19.46 -4.29
C ARG A 214 6.09 -18.88 -2.88
N LEU A 215 5.18 -19.24 -1.98
CA LEU A 215 5.09 -18.69 -0.63
C LEU A 215 5.98 -19.45 0.36
N ARG A 216 6.69 -18.70 1.21
CA ARG A 216 7.49 -19.20 2.34
C ARG A 216 6.61 -19.32 3.58
N GLY A 217 6.94 -20.27 4.44
CA GLY A 217 6.24 -20.53 5.70
C GLY A 217 5.64 -21.93 5.74
N GLU A 218 5.67 -22.53 6.93
CA GLU A 218 5.17 -23.87 7.19
C GLU A 218 3.65 -23.87 7.23
N GLY A 219 3.07 -22.86 7.89
CA GLY A 219 1.63 -22.70 8.10
C GLY A 219 0.92 -21.71 7.13
N PRO A 220 -0.42 -21.74 7.07
CA PRO A 220 -1.22 -20.80 6.28
C PRO A 220 -0.97 -19.33 6.63
N GLU A 221 -0.82 -19.01 7.93
CA GLU A 221 -0.62 -17.65 8.42
C GLU A 221 0.74 -17.08 7.98
N GLU A 222 1.81 -17.88 8.09
CA GLU A 222 3.14 -17.49 7.63
C GLU A 222 3.18 -17.26 6.12
N ARG A 223 2.52 -18.13 5.35
CA ARG A 223 2.40 -17.98 3.89
C ARG A 223 1.60 -16.74 3.51
N PHE A 224 0.53 -16.44 4.25
CA PHE A 224 -0.22 -15.19 4.09
C PHE A 224 0.66 -13.98 4.38
N ARG A 225 1.41 -13.98 5.50
CA ARG A 225 2.35 -12.90 5.83
C ARG A 225 3.43 -12.73 4.77
N ASP A 226 3.98 -13.82 4.23
CA ASP A 226 4.94 -13.79 3.12
C ASP A 226 4.33 -13.21 1.84
N PHE A 227 3.10 -13.59 1.50
CA PHE A 227 2.37 -12.98 0.39
C PHE A 227 2.20 -11.48 0.58
N VAL A 228 1.65 -11.04 1.72
CA VAL A 228 1.43 -9.62 2.01
C VAL A 228 2.73 -8.85 1.96
N ARG A 229 3.81 -9.35 2.58
CA ARG A 229 5.13 -8.73 2.53
C ARG A 229 5.62 -8.56 1.09
N ARG A 230 5.56 -9.60 0.27
CA ARG A 230 6.05 -9.53 -1.13
C ARG A 230 5.23 -8.58 -1.97
N THR A 231 3.91 -8.63 -1.84
CA THR A 231 2.99 -7.80 -2.65
C THR A 231 3.00 -6.33 -2.21
N ALA A 232 3.20 -6.05 -0.92
CA ALA A 232 3.26 -4.68 -0.39
C ALA A 232 4.60 -3.96 -0.66
N ARG A 233 5.66 -4.70 -1.02
CA ARG A 233 6.93 -4.09 -1.45
C ARG A 233 6.77 -3.38 -2.78
N ARG A 234 7.58 -2.36 -3.02
CA ARG A 234 7.57 -1.55 -4.26
C ARG A 234 7.56 -2.39 -5.55
N ASP A 235 8.41 -3.41 -5.63
CA ASP A 235 8.50 -4.31 -6.79
C ASP A 235 7.24 -5.17 -6.96
N GLY A 236 6.75 -5.79 -5.88
CA GLY A 236 5.52 -6.58 -5.91
C GLY A 236 4.28 -5.75 -6.22
N LEU A 237 4.18 -4.56 -5.65
CA LEU A 237 3.05 -3.65 -5.90
C LEU A 237 3.07 -3.12 -7.34
N ALA A 238 4.26 -2.84 -7.90
CA ALA A 238 4.40 -2.47 -9.30
C ALA A 238 3.90 -3.58 -10.23
N LEU A 239 4.25 -4.84 -9.95
CA LEU A 239 3.75 -6.00 -10.71
C LEU A 239 2.23 -6.16 -10.58
N LEU A 240 1.66 -5.95 -9.39
CA LEU A 240 0.21 -5.99 -9.19
C LEU A 240 -0.50 -4.90 -10.00
N VAL A 241 -0.03 -3.66 -9.93
CA VAL A 241 -0.64 -2.51 -10.60
C VAL A 241 -0.58 -2.64 -12.13
N THR A 242 0.54 -3.13 -12.65
CA THR A 242 0.78 -3.29 -14.10
C THR A 242 0.13 -4.56 -14.66
N GLY A 243 0.04 -5.63 -13.86
CA GLY A 243 -0.70 -6.85 -14.20
C GLY A 243 -2.23 -6.69 -14.13
N TYR A 244 -2.72 -5.74 -13.34
CA TYR A 244 -4.16 -5.43 -13.19
C TYR A 244 -4.47 -3.94 -13.34
N PRO A 245 -4.33 -3.34 -14.54
CA PRO A 245 -4.54 -1.90 -14.74
C PRO A 245 -5.95 -1.40 -14.37
N VAL A 246 -6.97 -2.24 -14.52
CA VAL A 246 -8.33 -1.92 -14.08
C VAL A 246 -8.41 -1.82 -12.55
N LEU A 247 -7.74 -2.71 -11.81
CA LEU A 247 -7.66 -2.60 -10.35
C LEU A 247 -6.92 -1.32 -9.96
N ALA A 248 -5.79 -1.01 -10.61
CA ALA A 248 -5.03 0.20 -10.36
C ALA A 248 -5.89 1.46 -10.52
N ARG A 249 -6.67 1.53 -11.61
CA ARG A 249 -7.64 2.61 -11.82
C ARG A 249 -8.65 2.70 -10.70
N LEU A 250 -9.26 1.58 -10.29
CA LEU A 250 -10.28 1.59 -9.24
C LEU A 250 -9.72 2.06 -7.89
N LEU A 251 -8.51 1.63 -7.54
CA LEU A 251 -7.82 2.07 -6.31
C LEU A 251 -7.49 3.57 -6.36
N ALA A 252 -6.85 4.03 -7.42
CA ALA A 252 -6.49 5.44 -7.59
C ALA A 252 -7.73 6.34 -7.63
N THR A 253 -8.77 5.96 -8.36
CA THR A 253 -10.03 6.73 -8.42
C THR A 253 -10.71 6.79 -7.05
N ALA A 254 -10.72 5.68 -6.29
CA ALA A 254 -11.26 5.68 -4.93
C ALA A 254 -10.47 6.60 -3.98
N CYS A 255 -9.14 6.66 -4.13
CA CYS A 255 -8.28 7.59 -3.39
C CYS A 255 -8.57 9.05 -3.73
N LEU A 256 -8.60 9.41 -5.01
CA LEU A 256 -8.84 10.78 -5.47
C LEU A 256 -10.22 11.26 -5.01
N ASN A 257 -11.28 10.50 -5.31
CA ASN A 257 -12.64 10.87 -4.91
C ASN A 257 -12.82 10.98 -3.39
N ALA A 258 -12.12 10.15 -2.61
CA ALA A 258 -12.18 10.24 -1.16
C ALA A 258 -11.42 11.47 -0.64
N GLY A 259 -10.25 11.78 -1.21
CA GLY A 259 -9.48 12.97 -0.85
C GLY A 259 -10.27 14.25 -1.14
N ASP A 260 -10.85 14.35 -2.33
CA ASP A 260 -11.67 15.51 -2.72
C ASP A 260 -12.88 15.65 -1.79
N ALA A 261 -13.62 14.56 -1.52
CA ALA A 261 -14.77 14.61 -0.63
C ALA A 261 -14.41 15.00 0.82
N PHE A 262 -13.25 14.60 1.34
CA PHE A 262 -12.81 14.98 2.68
C PHE A 262 -12.29 16.42 2.75
N ALA A 263 -11.68 16.93 1.69
CA ALA A 263 -11.28 18.33 1.60
C ALA A 263 -12.53 19.24 1.60
N GLU A 264 -13.56 18.89 0.82
CA GLU A 264 -14.84 19.62 0.77
C GLU A 264 -15.60 19.63 2.10
N MET A 265 -15.40 18.63 2.97
CA MET A 265 -16.01 18.62 4.32
C MET A 265 -15.25 19.49 5.34
N ALA A 266 -14.01 19.87 5.02
CA ALA A 266 -13.12 20.56 5.93
C ALA A 266 -12.88 22.04 5.56
N ALA A 267 -13.21 22.44 4.34
CA ALA A 267 -13.33 23.83 3.89
C ALA A 267 -14.64 24.46 4.37
#